data_AF-A0A931KM61-F1
#
_entry.id   AF-A0A931KM61-F1
#
_cell.length_a   1.000
_cell.length_b   1.000
_cell.length_c   1.000
_cell.angle_alpha   90.00
_cell.angle_beta   90.00
_cell.angle_gamma   90.00
#
_symmetry.space_group_name_H-M   'P 1'
#
loop_
_entity.id
_entity.type
_entity.pdbx_description
1 polymer ?
#
loop_
_entity_poly.entity_id
_entity_poly.type
_entity_poly.pdbx_seq_one_letter_code
_entity_poly.pdbx_strand_id
1 'polypeptide(L)'
;MMKIRTMKTKILITLLIIFSATACLHAQRVQVRLDFPVTIRKAPPVWAPYGATVWVGPEWRWERGRYIAVPGYWARPYRHHSVWVPGHWLHGRRGYHWVPGHWR
;
A
#
# COMPACT_ATOMS: atom_id res chain seq x y z
N MET A 1 37.03 -16.43 48.68
CA MET A 1 37.03 -16.20 47.21
C MET A 1 35.74 -16.59 46.48
N MET A 2 34.89 -17.50 46.98
CA MET A 2 33.70 -17.99 46.25
C MET A 2 32.53 -16.99 46.10
N LYS A 3 32.35 -16.05 47.05
CA LYS A 3 31.30 -14.99 47.03
C LYS A 3 31.47 -13.95 45.91
N ILE A 4 32.69 -13.66 45.48
CA ILE A 4 32.97 -12.63 44.47
C ILE A 4 32.59 -13.13 43.07
N ARG A 5 32.74 -14.44 42.83
CA ARG A 5 32.42 -15.08 41.56
C ARG A 5 30.90 -15.11 41.33
N THR A 6 30.12 -15.42 42.36
CA THR A 6 28.64 -15.44 42.30
C THR A 6 28.03 -14.04 42.15
N MET A 7 28.63 -13.01 42.74
CA MET A 7 28.22 -11.61 42.56
C MET A 7 28.39 -11.16 41.10
N LYS A 8 29.53 -11.49 40.47
CA LYS A 8 29.81 -11.14 39.06
C LYS A 8 28.83 -11.82 38.09
N THR A 9 28.51 -13.10 38.33
CA THR A 9 27.54 -13.84 37.48
C THR A 9 26.14 -13.23 37.55
N LYS A 10 25.68 -12.82 38.74
CA LYS A 10 24.38 -12.13 38.88
C LYS A 10 24.37 -10.79 38.14
N ILE A 11 25.43 -10.00 38.24
CA ILE A 11 25.56 -8.73 37.50
C ILE A 11 25.48 -8.97 35.98
N LEU A 12 26.19 -9.98 35.48
CA LEU A 12 26.21 -10.31 34.05
C LEU A 12 24.83 -10.73 33.52
N ILE A 13 24.09 -11.55 34.29
CA ILE A 13 22.73 -11.98 33.91
C ILE A 13 21.77 -10.79 33.90
N THR A 14 21.89 -9.89 34.89
CA THR A 14 21.03 -8.69 34.96
C THR A 14 21.27 -7.77 33.77
N LEU A 15 22.54 -7.56 33.37
CA LEU A 15 22.88 -6.78 32.18
C LEU A 15 22.36 -7.43 30.89
N LEU A 16 22.41 -8.76 30.79
CA LEU A 16 21.92 -9.50 29.63
C LEU A 16 20.39 -9.38 29.47
N ILE A 17 19.65 -9.42 30.58
CA ILE A 17 18.18 -9.25 30.59
C ILE A 17 17.80 -7.83 30.15
N ILE A 18 18.50 -6.80 30.66
CA ILE A 18 18.28 -5.40 30.28
C ILE A 18 18.55 -5.20 28.78
N PHE A 19 19.63 -5.78 28.26
CA PHE A 19 19.97 -5.69 26.84
C PHE A 19 18.92 -6.37 25.94
N SER A 20 18.45 -7.56 26.31
CA SER A 20 17.43 -8.31 25.56
C SER A 20 16.06 -7.58 25.55
N ALA A 21 15.65 -6.99 26.68
CA ALA A 21 14.40 -6.23 26.77
C ALA A 21 14.38 -5.00 25.85
N THR A 22 15.54 -4.42 25.56
CA THR A 22 15.68 -3.24 24.68
C THR A 22 15.44 -3.62 23.21
N ALA A 23 15.76 -4.86 22.80
CA ALA A 23 15.56 -5.33 21.43
C ALA A 23 14.09 -5.50 21.03
N CYS A 24 13.20 -5.79 22.00
CA CYS A 24 11.76 -5.97 21.73
C CYS A 24 10.99 -4.66 21.44
N LEU A 25 11.57 -3.49 21.68
CA LEU A 25 10.88 -2.19 21.53
C LEU A 25 10.91 -1.62 20.11
N HIS A 26 11.61 -2.24 19.17
CA HIS A 26 11.76 -1.73 17.80
C HIS A 26 10.64 -2.14 16.83
N ALA A 27 9.38 -2.08 17.27
CA ALA A 27 8.23 -2.15 16.36
C ALA A 27 7.91 -0.75 15.81
N GLN A 28 8.57 -0.34 14.73
CA GLN A 28 8.30 0.94 14.09
C GLN A 28 6.98 0.86 13.28
N ARG A 29 5.89 1.43 13.82
CA ARG A 29 4.65 1.63 13.05
C ARG A 29 4.83 2.81 12.10
N VAL A 30 4.93 2.53 10.80
CA VAL A 30 4.91 3.57 9.76
C VAL A 30 3.45 3.86 9.40
N GLN A 31 2.96 5.04 9.78
CA GLN A 31 1.68 5.56 9.32
C GLN A 31 1.91 6.48 8.13
N VAL A 32 1.37 6.12 6.97
CA VAL A 32 1.40 6.97 5.77
C VAL A 32 0.04 7.61 5.62
N ARG A 33 0.00 8.95 5.61
CA ARG A 33 -1.21 9.67 5.21
C ARG A 33 -1.37 9.46 3.70
N LEU A 34 -2.50 8.86 3.32
CA LEU A 34 -2.88 8.72 1.93
C LEU A 34 -3.41 10.07 1.45
N ASP A 35 -2.80 10.63 0.40
CA ASP A 35 -3.21 11.91 -0.23
C ASP A 35 -4.52 11.79 -1.03
N PHE A 36 -5.21 10.66 -0.91
CA PHE A 36 -6.37 10.28 -1.69
C PHE A 36 -7.44 9.72 -0.76
N PRO A 37 -8.73 9.87 -1.12
CA PRO A 37 -9.81 9.28 -0.33
C PRO A 37 -9.63 7.77 -0.28
N VAL A 38 -9.56 7.20 0.93
CA VAL A 38 -9.40 5.75 1.17
C VAL A 38 -10.51 4.94 0.48
N THR A 39 -11.64 5.57 0.22
CA THR A 39 -12.80 4.99 -0.46
C THR A 39 -12.79 5.33 -1.95
N ILE A 40 -11.84 4.78 -2.70
CA ILE A 40 -11.95 4.75 -4.16
C ILE A 40 -12.86 3.57 -4.53
N ARG A 41 -14.10 3.89 -4.91
CA ARG A 41 -15.07 2.87 -5.32
C ARG A 41 -14.68 2.32 -6.69
N LYS A 42 -14.25 1.06 -6.75
CA LYS A 42 -13.85 0.38 -7.99
C LYS A 42 -15.02 0.16 -8.95
N ALA A 43 -16.22 -0.05 -8.41
CA ALA A 43 -17.44 -0.24 -9.17
C ALA A 43 -18.11 1.09 -9.56
N PRO A 44 -18.82 1.17 -10.69
CA PRO A 44 -19.49 2.38 -11.13
C PRO A 44 -20.50 2.86 -10.10
N PRO A 45 -20.66 4.18 -9.91
CA PRO A 45 -21.58 4.74 -8.92
C PRO A 45 -23.05 4.55 -9.27
N VAL A 46 -23.35 4.56 -10.57
CA VAL A 46 -24.68 4.51 -11.18
C VAL A 46 -24.68 3.49 -12.32
N TRP A 47 -25.86 3.16 -12.84
CA TRP A 47 -26.01 2.35 -14.06
C TRP A 47 -25.37 3.03 -15.27
N ALA A 48 -25.06 2.23 -16.29
CA ALA A 48 -24.50 2.70 -17.54
C ALA A 48 -25.44 3.76 -18.18
N PRO A 49 -24.95 4.97 -18.49
CA PRO A 49 -25.79 6.05 -19.02
C PRO A 49 -26.27 5.77 -20.46
N TYR A 50 -25.55 4.92 -21.21
CA TYR A 50 -25.87 4.56 -22.58
C TYR A 50 -25.60 3.07 -22.84
N GLY A 51 -26.31 2.49 -23.81
CA GLY A 51 -26.03 1.15 -24.31
C GLY A 51 -24.60 1.03 -24.85
N ALA A 52 -23.95 -0.11 -24.58
CA ALA A 52 -22.57 -0.43 -24.98
C ALA A 52 -21.48 0.51 -24.43
N THR A 53 -21.57 0.90 -23.16
CA THR A 53 -20.48 1.55 -22.44
C THR A 53 -19.82 0.60 -21.44
N VAL A 54 -18.53 0.80 -21.20
CA VAL A 54 -17.74 0.03 -20.23
C VAL A 54 -17.26 0.99 -19.15
N TRP A 55 -17.32 0.54 -17.90
CA TRP A 55 -16.83 1.31 -16.77
C TRP A 55 -15.30 1.28 -16.77
N VAL A 56 -14.69 2.44 -17.01
CA VAL A 56 -13.28 2.69 -16.75
C VAL A 56 -13.18 3.07 -15.28
N GLY A 57 -12.60 2.16 -14.49
CA GLY A 57 -12.45 2.35 -13.06
C GLY A 57 -11.63 3.59 -12.71
N PRO A 58 -11.69 4.04 -11.46
CA PRO A 58 -10.78 5.07 -10.99
C PRO A 58 -9.32 4.60 -11.12
N GLU A 59 -8.50 5.50 -11.61
CA GLU A 59 -7.10 5.25 -11.97
C GLU A 59 -6.18 6.17 -11.17
N TRP A 60 -4.88 5.90 -11.23
CA TRP A 60 -3.87 6.75 -10.64
C TRP A 60 -2.99 7.36 -11.70
N ARG A 61 -2.69 8.63 -11.50
CA ARG A 61 -1.78 9.36 -12.37
C ARG A 61 -0.65 9.93 -11.54
N TRP A 62 0.57 9.79 -12.04
CA TRP A 62 1.72 10.49 -11.48
C TRP A 62 1.70 11.94 -11.96
N GLU A 63 1.55 12.89 -11.05
CA GLU A 63 1.53 14.31 -11.37
C GLU A 63 2.22 15.10 -10.24
N ARG A 64 3.13 16.02 -10.61
CA ARG A 64 3.85 16.91 -9.67
C ARG A 64 4.51 16.17 -8.50
N GLY A 65 5.10 15.00 -8.77
CA GLY A 65 5.85 14.23 -7.77
C GLY A 65 5.01 13.38 -6.83
N ARG A 66 3.70 13.23 -7.07
CA ARG A 66 2.83 12.35 -6.30
C ARG A 66 1.78 11.66 -7.17
N TYR A 67 1.17 10.63 -6.61
CA TYR A 67 0.00 10.01 -7.23
C TYR A 67 -1.27 10.78 -6.90
N ILE A 68 -2.04 11.11 -7.92
CA ILE A 68 -3.38 11.68 -7.79
C ILE A 68 -4.42 10.64 -8.22
N ALA A 69 -5.54 10.62 -7.51
CA ALA A 69 -6.68 9.79 -7.87
C ALA A 69 -7.45 10.45 -9.02
N VAL A 70 -7.65 9.71 -10.11
CA VAL A 70 -8.47 10.10 -11.24
C VAL A 70 -9.81 9.38 -11.12
N PRO A 71 -10.95 10.10 -11.07
CA PRO A 71 -12.27 9.47 -11.02
C PRO A 71 -12.51 8.53 -12.21
N GLY A 72 -13.20 7.43 -11.96
CA GLY A 72 -13.67 6.53 -13.02
C GLY A 72 -14.76 7.19 -13.86
N TYR A 73 -14.93 6.70 -15.09
CA TYR A 73 -15.91 7.22 -16.02
C TYR A 73 -16.46 6.10 -16.92
N TRP A 74 -17.63 6.34 -17.51
CA TRP A 74 -18.18 5.47 -18.55
C TRP A 74 -17.55 5.83 -19.90
N ALA A 75 -16.96 4.84 -20.55
CA ALA A 75 -16.32 5.01 -21.85
C ALA A 75 -17.00 4.13 -22.91
N ARG A 76 -17.03 4.63 -24.16
CA ARG A 76 -17.34 3.78 -25.31
C ARG A 76 -16.08 3.02 -25.73
N PRO A 77 -16.13 1.69 -25.83
CA PRO A 77 -14.99 0.91 -26.30
C PRO A 77 -14.71 1.22 -27.78
N TYR A 78 -13.44 1.20 -28.18
CA TYR A 78 -13.05 1.46 -29.58
C TYR A 78 -13.46 0.32 -30.52
N ARG A 79 -13.47 -0.93 -30.02
CA ARG A 79 -13.92 -2.11 -30.76
C ARG A 79 -15.13 -2.72 -30.07
N HIS A 80 -15.99 -3.38 -30.85
CA HIS A 80 -17.03 -4.22 -30.29
C HIS A 80 -16.40 -5.27 -29.35
N HIS A 81 -16.99 -5.43 -28.17
CA HIS A 81 -16.56 -6.37 -27.11
C HIS A 81 -15.24 -6.06 -26.40
N SER A 82 -14.62 -4.89 -26.58
CA SER A 82 -13.46 -4.54 -25.75
C SER A 82 -13.84 -4.41 -24.28
N VAL A 83 -12.96 -4.89 -23.40
CA VAL A 83 -13.13 -4.82 -21.95
C VAL A 83 -12.05 -3.95 -21.34
N TRP A 84 -12.42 -3.21 -20.30
CA TRP A 84 -11.45 -2.47 -19.51
C TRP A 84 -10.78 -3.41 -18.50
N VAL A 85 -9.45 -3.47 -18.54
CA VAL A 85 -8.63 -4.14 -17.53
C VAL A 85 -8.17 -3.06 -16.54
N PRO A 86 -8.63 -3.09 -15.27
CA PRO A 86 -8.25 -2.07 -14.29
C PRO A 86 -6.76 -2.05 -14.01
N GLY A 87 -6.21 -0.86 -13.78
CA GLY A 87 -4.85 -0.71 -13.28
C GLY A 87 -4.67 -1.30 -11.88
N HIS A 88 -3.42 -1.49 -11.48
CA HIS A 88 -3.08 -2.02 -10.17
C HIS A 88 -1.77 -1.47 -9.63
N TRP A 89 -1.62 -1.52 -8.31
CA TRP A 89 -0.35 -1.23 -7.65
C TRP A 89 0.58 -2.43 -7.78
N LEU A 90 1.76 -2.19 -8.34
CA LEU A 90 2.82 -3.19 -8.44
C LEU A 90 3.95 -2.84 -7.45
N HIS A 91 4.34 -3.82 -6.65
CA HIS A 91 5.48 -3.70 -5.75
C HIS A 91 6.77 -4.00 -6.51
N GLY A 92 7.74 -3.09 -6.43
CA GLY A 92 9.07 -3.25 -7.02
C GLY A 92 10.19 -2.81 -6.07
N ARG A 93 11.44 -2.86 -6.56
CA ARG A 93 12.65 -2.57 -5.76
C ARG A 93 12.66 -1.17 -5.13
N ARG A 94 11.96 -0.21 -5.71
CA ARG A 94 11.90 1.20 -5.26
C ARG A 94 10.56 1.55 -4.61
N GLY A 95 9.79 0.55 -4.19
CA GLY A 95 8.46 0.73 -3.61
C GLY A 95 7.33 0.40 -4.58
N TYR A 96 6.15 0.96 -4.31
CA TYR A 96 4.95 0.73 -5.10
C TYR A 96 4.85 1.73 -6.25
N HIS A 97 4.46 1.24 -7.43
CA HIS A 97 4.10 2.09 -8.57
C HIS A 97 2.79 1.64 -9.18
N TRP A 98 2.08 2.57 -9.80
CA TRP A 98 0.83 2.27 -10.48
C TRP A 98 1.11 1.76 -11.89
N VAL A 99 0.50 0.62 -12.24
CA VAL A 99 0.41 0.12 -13.61
C VAL A 99 -0.95 0.55 -14.16
N PRO A 100 -1.00 1.45 -15.16
CA PRO A 100 -2.27 1.93 -15.72
C PRO A 100 -3.10 0.79 -16.29
N GLY A 101 -4.42 0.91 -16.12
CA GLY A 101 -5.36 0.05 -16.82
C GLY A 101 -5.28 0.22 -18.34
N HIS A 102 -5.80 -0.75 -19.08
CA HIS A 102 -5.81 -0.73 -20.54
C HIS A 102 -7.03 -1.48 -21.10
N TRP A 103 -7.34 -1.18 -22.35
CA TRP A 103 -8.34 -1.92 -23.12
C TRP A 103 -7.76 -3.25 -23.61
N ARG A 104 -8.57 -4.30 -23.54
CA ARG A 104 -8.30 -5.61 -24.14
C ARG A 104 -9.40 -6.00 -25.11
#